data_AF-A0A088MM94-F1
#
_entry.id   AF-A0A088MM94-F1
#
_cell.length_a   1.000
_cell.length_b   1.000
_cell.length_c   1.000
_cell.angle_alpha   90.00
_cell.angle_beta   90.00
_cell.angle_gamma   90.00
#
_symmetry.space_group_name_H-M   'P 1'
#
loop_
_entity.id
_entity.type
_entity.pdbx_description
1 polymer ?
#
loop_
_entity_poly.entity_id
_entity_poly.type
_entity_poly.pdbx_seq_one_letter_code
_entity_poly.pdbx_strand_id
1 'polypeptide(L)' 'GYPREVKQGEEFEKKIAPPTLLLYVDAG' A
#
# COMPACT_ATOMS: atom_id res chain seq x y z
N GLY A 1 4.78 7.77 0.63
CA GLY A 1 4.95 6.34 0.34
C GLY A 1 4.11 5.97 -0.87
N TYR A 2 4.47 4.90 -1.56
CA TYR A 2 3.53 4.14 -2.38
C TYR A 2 2.75 3.21 -1.44
N PRO A 3 1.44 3.01 -1.63
CA PRO A 3 0.55 3.57 -2.66
C PRO A 3 -0.01 4.96 -2.28
N ARG A 4 -0.35 5.79 -3.30
CA ARG A 4 -1.00 7.12 -3.12
C ARG A 4 -2.47 7.15 -3.53
N GLU A 5 -2.94 6.11 -4.22
CA GLU A 5 -4.32 5.92 -4.66
C GLU A 5 -4.75 4.47 -4.37
N VAL A 6 -6.03 4.23 -4.06
CA VAL A 6 -6.56 2.91 -3.68
C VAL A 6 -6.24 1.84 -4.74
N LYS A 7 -6.44 2.19 -6.01
CA LYS A 7 -6.21 1.28 -7.16
C LYS A 7 -4.77 0.79 -7.28
N GLN A 8 -3.80 1.56 -6.77
CA GLN A 8 -2.40 1.15 -6.77
C GLN A 8 -2.14 0.04 -5.74
N GLY A 9 -2.82 0.08 -4.58
CA GLY A 9 -2.76 -0.99 -3.58
C GLY A 9 -3.30 -2.32 -4.12
N GLU A 10 -4.47 -2.27 -4.77
CA GLU A 10 -5.11 -3.45 -5.36
C GLU A 10 -4.22 -4.16 -6.40
N GLU A 11 -3.60 -3.38 -7.29
CA GLU A 11 -2.70 -3.93 -8.32
C GLU A 11 -1.39 -4.47 -7.74
N PHE A 12 -0.89 -3.87 -6.66
CA PHE A 12 0.29 -4.36 -5.96
C PHE A 12 0.03 -5.71 -5.29
N GLU A 13 -1.09 -5.85 -4.56
CA GLU A 13 -1.47 -7.11 -3.90
C GLU A 13 -1.69 -8.24 -4.92
N LYS A 14 -2.26 -7.91 -6.09
CA LYS A 14 -2.55 -8.87 -7.16
C LYS A 14 -1.31 -9.37 -7.91
N LYS A 15 -0.27 -8.53 -8.06
CA LYS A 15 0.88 -8.82 -8.95
C LYS A 15 2.16 -9.18 -8.21
N ILE A 16 2.29 -8.84 -6.94
CA ILE A 16 3.56 -8.97 -6.21
C ILE A 16 3.39 -9.91 -5.01
N ALA A 17 2.65 -9.49 -3.99
CA ALA A 17 2.31 -10.27 -2.79
C ALA A 17 1.47 -9.38 -1.84
N PRO A 18 0.64 -9.96 -0.95
CA PRO A 18 0.00 -9.20 0.12
C PRO A 18 1.08 -8.53 1.02
N PRO A 19 0.89 -7.28 1.46
CA PRO A 19 1.87 -6.59 2.28
C PRO A 19 2.00 -7.25 3.66
N THR A 20 3.23 -7.50 4.10
CA THR A 20 3.49 -8.06 5.43
C THR A 20 3.22 -7.05 6.55
N LEU A 21 3.37 -5.75 6.27
CA LEU A 21 3.18 -4.66 7.22
C LEU A 21 2.91 -3.34 6.48
N LEU A 22 1.87 -2.60 6.89
CA LEU A 22 1.56 -1.27 6.38
C LEU A 22 1.92 -0.22 7.44
N LEU A 23 2.92 0.60 7.15
CA LEU A 23 3.33 1.70 8.03
C LEU A 23 2.56 2.96 7.65
N TYR A 24 1.56 3.30 8.47
CA TYR A 24 0.87 4.58 8.40
C TYR A 24 1.51 5.56 9.37
N VAL A 25 2.13 6.63 8.84
CA VAL A 25 2.75 7.69 9.65
C VAL A 25 1.83 8.90 9.57
N ASP A 26 1.14 9.16 10.67
CA ASP A 26 0.33 10.36 10.86
C ASP A 26 1.19 11.42 11.54
N ALA A 27 1.43 12.52 10.83
CA ALA A 27 2.14 13.68 11.33
C ALA A 27 1.16 14.85 11.28
N GLY A 28 0.34 14.93 12.32
CA GLY A 28 -0.51 16.10 12.61
C GLY A 28 0.28 17.34 12.94
#